data_AF-A0A965PRZ5-F1
#
_entry.id   AF-A0A965PRZ5-F1
#
_cell.length_a   1.000
_cell.length_b   1.000
_cell.length_c   1.000
_cell.angle_alpha   90.00
_cell.angle_beta   90.00
_cell.angle_gamma   90.00
#
_symmetry.space_group_name_H-M   'P 1'
#
loop_
_entity.id
_entity.type
_entity.pdbx_description
1 polymer ?
#
loop_
_entity_poly.entity_id
_entity_poly.type
_entity_poly.pdbx_seq_one_letter_code
_entity_poly.pdbx_strand_id
1 'polypeptide(L)'
;MGTLFNIETGETVETDDGEAPPVHVPTEAEARADRNARLAATDWTQLPDAPEASRDAWAAYRQALRDVPDQPGFPEQIEWPTAPQ
;
A
#
# COMPACT_ATOMS: atom_id res chain seq x y z
N MET A 1 -19.85 -24.07 -17.74
CA MET A 1 -20.56 -24.84 -16.70
C MET A 1 -20.02 -26.26 -16.69
N GLY A 2 -19.09 -26.55 -15.78
CA GLY A 2 -18.58 -27.90 -15.58
C GLY A 2 -18.89 -28.30 -14.14
N THR A 3 -19.82 -29.23 -13.96
CA THR A 3 -20.11 -29.81 -12.64
C THR A 3 -19.14 -30.97 -12.41
N LEU A 4 -18.32 -30.90 -11.36
CA LEU A 4 -17.53 -32.05 -10.91
C LEU A 4 -18.39 -32.87 -9.95
N PHE A 5 -18.71 -34.10 -10.36
CA PHE A 5 -19.43 -35.05 -9.53
C PHE A 5 -18.45 -35.74 -8.57
N ASN A 6 -18.63 -35.55 -7.27
CA ASN A 6 -17.81 -36.24 -6.27
C ASN A 6 -18.33 -37.67 -6.08
N ILE A 7 -17.56 -38.66 -6.56
CA ILE A 7 -17.94 -40.07 -6.56
C ILE A 7 -17.97 -40.73 -5.16
N GLU A 8 -17.42 -40.07 -4.14
CA GLU A 8 -17.36 -40.60 -2.77
C GLU A 8 -18.57 -40.19 -1.92
N THR A 9 -19.13 -39.00 -2.19
CA THR A 9 -20.24 -38.43 -1.40
C THR A 9 -21.54 -38.36 -2.18
N GLY A 10 -21.51 -38.53 -3.50
CA GLY A 10 -22.69 -38.40 -4.37
C GLY A 10 -23.18 -36.95 -4.49
N GLU A 11 -22.41 -35.99 -4.00
CA GLU A 11 -22.75 -34.56 -4.02
C GLU A 11 -22.19 -33.90 -5.29
N THR A 12 -23.04 -33.13 -5.96
CA THR A 12 -22.62 -32.19 -6.99
C THR A 12 -22.13 -30.91 -6.31
N VAL A 13 -20.82 -30.67 -6.35
CA VAL A 13 -20.25 -29.43 -5.80
C VAL A 13 -20.36 -28.34 -6.87
N GLU A 14 -21.24 -27.37 -6.65
CA GLU A 14 -21.21 -26.11 -7.37
C GLU A 14 -20.02 -25.31 -6.86
N THR A 15 -19.07 -25.01 -7.75
CA THR A 15 -17.98 -24.08 -7.44
C THR A 15 -18.57 -22.69 -7.57
N ASP A 16 -18.87 -22.06 -6.43
CA ASP A 16 -19.23 -20.64 -6.33
C ASP A 16 -18.09 -19.82 -6.97
N ASP A 17 -18.40 -19.20 -8.11
CA ASP A 17 -17.47 -18.42 -8.93
C ASP A 17 -17.00 -17.18 -8.14
N GLY A 18 -15.95 -17.34 -7.33
CA GLY A 18 -14.95 -16.35 -6.95
C GLY A 18 -15.37 -14.88 -6.92
N GLU A 19 -16.20 -14.49 -5.95
CA GLU A 19 -16.28 -13.08 -5.54
C GLU A 19 -14.92 -12.71 -4.94
N ALA A 20 -14.11 -11.95 -5.69
CA ALA A 20 -12.86 -11.41 -5.19
C ALA A 20 -13.16 -10.64 -3.88
N PRO A 21 -12.33 -10.78 -2.83
CA PRO A 21 -12.53 -10.03 -1.60
C PRO A 21 -12.70 -8.53 -1.94
N PRO A 22 -13.57 -7.80 -1.21
CA PRO A 22 -13.83 -6.40 -1.51
C PRO A 22 -12.50 -5.66 -1.53
N VAL A 23 -12.15 -5.09 -2.69
CA VAL A 23 -10.97 -4.23 -2.81
C VAL A 23 -11.14 -3.07 -1.84
N HIS A 24 -10.39 -3.08 -0.74
CA HIS A 24 -10.42 -1.99 0.22
C HIS A 24 -9.73 -0.79 -0.40
N VAL A 25 -10.54 0.15 -0.88
CA VAL A 25 -10.08 1.45 -1.36
C VAL A 25 -9.92 2.36 -0.13
N PRO A 26 -8.72 2.89 0.15
CA PRO A 26 -8.53 3.74 1.31
C PRO A 26 -9.25 5.07 1.09
N THR A 27 -9.79 5.62 2.16
CA THR A 27 -10.24 7.01 2.20
C THR A 27 -9.04 7.97 2.13
N GLU A 28 -9.28 9.25 1.79
CA GLU A 28 -8.23 10.27 1.84
C GLU A 28 -7.58 10.38 3.22
N ALA A 29 -8.37 10.17 4.28
CA ALA A 29 -7.90 10.22 5.66
C ALA A 29 -6.93 9.06 5.95
N GLU A 30 -7.27 7.85 5.54
CA GLU A 30 -6.42 6.65 5.69
C GLU A 30 -5.13 6.80 4.90
N ALA A 31 -5.21 7.26 3.65
CA ALA A 31 -4.04 7.48 2.82
C ALA A 31 -3.10 8.58 3.38
N ARG A 32 -3.67 9.67 3.89
CA ARG A 32 -2.90 10.73 4.59
C ARG A 32 -2.29 10.22 5.89
N ALA A 33 -2.95 9.31 6.60
CA ALA A 33 -2.42 8.69 7.80
C ALA A 33 -1.23 7.76 7.49
N ASP A 34 -1.32 6.94 6.43
CA ASP A 34 -0.20 6.09 5.99
C ASP A 34 1.03 6.93 5.59
N ARG A 35 0.82 8.00 4.81
CA ARG A 35 1.88 8.98 4.50
C ARG A 35 2.51 9.52 5.78
N ASN A 36 1.70 9.94 6.75
CA ASN A 36 2.20 10.51 8.01
C ASN A 36 2.99 9.46 8.81
N ALA A 37 2.57 8.19 8.81
CA ALA A 37 3.30 7.10 9.44
C ALA A 37 4.67 6.88 8.77
N ARG A 38 4.75 6.91 7.44
CA ARG A 38 6.02 6.81 6.69
C ARG A 38 6.95 8.00 6.94
N LEU A 39 6.40 9.21 7.06
CA LEU A 39 7.17 10.40 7.46
C LEU A 39 7.68 10.26 8.91
N ALA A 40 6.86 9.79 9.84
CA ALA A 40 7.28 9.60 11.22
C ALA A 40 8.38 8.54 11.35
N ALA A 41 8.27 7.43 10.61
CA ALA A 41 9.27 6.36 10.59
C ALA A 41 10.66 6.82 10.09
N THR A 42 10.71 7.95 9.37
CA THR A 42 11.94 8.51 8.79
C THR A 42 12.38 9.80 9.47
N ASP A 43 11.78 10.17 10.60
CA ASP A 43 12.09 11.44 11.28
C ASP A 43 13.51 11.46 11.87
N TRP A 44 14.04 10.30 12.26
CA TRP A 44 15.42 10.14 12.72
C TRP A 44 16.45 10.63 11.69
N THR A 45 16.11 10.56 10.40
CA THR A 45 16.99 10.98 9.29
C THR A 45 17.15 12.49 9.21
N GLN A 46 16.34 13.27 9.93
CA GLN A 46 16.35 14.73 9.91
C GLN A 46 17.07 15.34 11.11
N LEU A 47 17.49 14.49 12.06
CA LEU A 47 18.24 14.92 13.22
C LEU A 47 19.66 15.39 12.81
N PRO A 48 20.25 16.38 13.52
CA PRO A 48 21.59 16.86 13.22
C PRO A 48 22.66 15.77 13.34
N ASP A 49 22.41 14.74 14.17
CA ASP A 49 23.29 13.59 14.39
C ASP A 49 23.17 12.51 13.30
N ALA A 50 22.22 12.63 12.37
CA ALA A 50 22.09 11.68 11.26
C ALA A 50 23.27 11.85 10.27
N PRO A 51 23.83 10.76 9.72
CA PRO A 51 24.86 10.84 8.69
C PRO A 51 24.39 11.68 7.50
N GLU A 52 25.25 12.55 6.97
CA GLU A 52 24.92 13.45 5.85
C GLU A 52 24.40 12.67 4.62
N ALA A 53 25.05 11.55 4.28
CA ALA A 53 24.61 10.68 3.20
C ALA A 53 23.18 10.15 3.40
N SER A 54 22.78 9.88 4.65
CA SER A 54 21.41 9.50 4.97
C SER A 54 20.47 10.70 4.82
N ARG A 55 20.84 11.87 5.36
CA ARG A 55 20.01 13.08 5.28
C ARG A 55 19.62 13.42 3.84
N ASP A 56 20.57 13.36 2.91
CA ASP A 56 20.34 13.67 1.50
C ASP A 56 19.44 12.62 0.81
N ALA A 57 19.73 11.34 1.00
CA ALA A 57 18.95 10.25 0.41
C ALA A 57 17.50 10.25 0.92
N TRP A 58 17.30 10.50 2.21
CA TRP A 58 15.98 10.52 2.83
C TRP A 58 15.22 11.84 2.58
N ALA A 59 15.89 12.95 2.25
CA ALA A 59 15.23 14.21 1.92
C ALA A 59 14.34 14.07 0.67
N ALA A 60 14.86 13.47 -0.40
CA ALA A 60 14.10 13.23 -1.63
C ALA A 60 12.91 12.29 -1.39
N TYR A 61 13.13 11.19 -0.66
CA TYR A 61 12.06 10.26 -0.27
C TYR A 61 10.94 10.94 0.53
N ARG A 62 11.30 11.76 1.53
CA ARG A 62 10.33 12.49 2.35
C ARG A 62 9.59 13.56 1.57
N GLN A 63 10.21 14.18 0.56
CA GLN A 63 9.52 15.10 -0.34
C GLN A 63 8.48 14.33 -1.18
N ALA A 64 8.88 13.23 -1.80
CA ALA A 64 7.97 12.40 -2.59
C ALA A 64 6.77 11.90 -1.77
N LEU A 65 6.96 11.57 -0.48
CA LEU A 65 5.84 11.24 0.42
C LEU A 65 4.88 12.42 0.61
N ARG A 66 5.37 13.65 0.71
CA ARG A 66 4.52 14.84 0.89
C ARG A 66 3.69 15.14 -0.36
N ASP A 67 4.24 14.82 -1.51
CA ASP A 67 3.61 15.04 -2.83
C ASP A 67 2.58 13.95 -3.19
N VAL A 68 2.47 12.86 -2.40
CA VAL A 68 1.50 11.77 -2.63
C VAL A 68 0.04 12.24 -2.83
N PRO A 69 -0.51 13.18 -2.04
CA PRO A 69 -1.88 13.65 -2.24
C PRO A 69 -2.12 14.36 -3.57
N ASP A 70 -1.06 14.81 -4.24
CA ASP A 70 -1.11 15.46 -5.55
C ASP A 70 -1.03 14.45 -6.71
N GLN A 71 -0.85 13.16 -6.42
CA GLN A 71 -0.82 12.10 -7.42
C GLN A 71 -2.19 11.92 -8.10
N PRO A 72 -2.21 11.63 -9.42
CA PRO A 72 -3.45 11.31 -10.10
C PRO A 72 -4.03 10.00 -9.55
N GLY A 73 -5.31 10.02 -9.18
CA GLY A 73 -6.00 8.85 -8.64
C GLY A 73 -5.93 8.71 -7.12
N PHE A 74 -5.26 9.62 -6.41
CA PHE A 74 -5.34 9.69 -4.95
C PHE A 74 -6.81 9.89 -4.49
N PRO A 75 -7.29 9.18 -3.44
CA PRO A 75 -6.59 8.16 -2.63
C PRO A 75 -6.69 6.72 -3.16
N GLU A 76 -7.45 6.49 -4.24
CA GLU A 76 -7.79 5.14 -4.73
C GLU A 76 -6.60 4.41 -5.36
N GLN A 77 -5.67 5.15 -5.97
CA GLN A 77 -4.45 4.66 -6.58
C GLN A 77 -3.28 5.51 -6.09
N ILE A 78 -2.36 4.89 -5.34
CA ILE A 78 -1.22 5.58 -4.72
C ILE A 78 0.07 4.87 -5.11
N GLU A 79 1.01 5.62 -5.66
CA GLU A 79 2.37 5.16 -5.92
C GLU A 79 3.30 5.66 -4.80
N TRP A 80 3.59 4.77 -3.84
CA TRP A 80 4.49 5.11 -2.73
C TRP A 80 5.95 5.14 -3.20
N PRO A 81 6.73 6.16 -2.83
CA PRO A 81 8.16 6.18 -3.12
C PRO A 81 8.84 5.00 -2.44
N THR A 82 9.94 4.52 -3.04
CA THR A 82 10.77 3.46 -2.44
C THR A 82 11.78 4.09 -1.49
N ALA A 83 11.88 3.55 -0.28
CA ALA A 83 12.86 4.02 0.69
C ALA A 83 14.31 3.80 0.21
N PRO A 84 15.24 4.73 0.47
CA PRO A 84 16.65 4.52 0.20
C PRO A 84 17.22 3.40 1.10
N GLN A 85 18.32 2.77 0.64
CA GLN A 85 19.05 1.71 1.36
C GLN A 85 20.17 2.26 2.24
#